data_AF-A0A851CVI5-F1
#
_entry.id   AF-A0A851CVI5-F1
#
_cell.length_a   1.000
_cell.length_b   1.000
_cell.length_c   1.000
_cell.angle_alpha   90.00
_cell.angle_beta   90.00
_cell.angle_gamma   90.00
#
_symmetry.space_group_name_H-M   'P 1'
#
loop_
_entity.id
_entity.type
_entity.pdbx_description
1 polymer ?
#
loop_
_entity_poly.entity_id
_entity_poly.type
_entity_poly.pdbx_seq_one_letter_code
_entity_poly.pdbx_strand_id
1 'polypeptide(L)'
;MVKHWRVDREEKYEIVEKWFLKDLDMIDGKEADTDNPYFDMHFHKVYNLEAFSCASKYTFARTLNKLNAMYLKKDLKIVNFDDTYLNEDSIWSSSSRDCLVLMRVCFYASNLLCLSLCPLS
;
A
#
# COMPACT_ATOMS: atom_id res chain seq x y z
N MET A 1 8.10 8.41 -12.26
CA MET A 1 7.28 7.19 -12.28
C MET A 1 7.39 6.58 -13.66
N VAL A 2 7.57 5.27 -13.74
CA VAL A 2 7.80 4.56 -15.00
C VAL A 2 6.87 3.36 -15.04
N LYS A 3 6.03 3.28 -16.08
CA LYS A 3 5.19 2.12 -16.33
C LYS A 3 5.95 1.16 -17.22
N HIS A 4 5.96 -0.10 -16.81
CA HIS A 4 6.59 -1.19 -17.54
C HIS A 4 5.52 -2.15 -18.04
N TRP A 5 5.77 -2.75 -19.21
CA TRP A 5 4.97 -3.85 -19.75
C TRP A 5 5.83 -5.11 -19.81
N ARG A 6 5.30 -6.23 -19.33
CA ARG A 6 5.98 -7.53 -19.42
C ARG A 6 5.84 -8.05 -20.85
N VAL A 7 6.97 -8.27 -21.51
CA VAL A 7 7.00 -8.66 -22.94
C VAL A 7 7.06 -10.17 -23.12
N ASP A 8 7.67 -10.89 -22.18
CA ASP A 8 7.84 -12.34 -22.29
C ASP A 8 7.72 -13.08 -20.94
N ARG A 9 7.82 -14.41 -21.00
CA ARG A 9 7.81 -15.27 -19.81
C ARG A 9 9.13 -15.22 -19.03
N GLU A 10 10.19 -14.67 -19.61
CA GLU A 10 11.54 -14.54 -19.00
C GLU A 10 11.70 -13.26 -18.17
N GLU A 11 10.58 -12.62 -17.78
CA GLU A 11 10.58 -11.40 -16.98
C GLU A 11 11.30 -10.23 -17.66
N LYS A 12 11.26 -10.17 -19.00
CA LYS A 12 11.68 -8.94 -19.71
C LYS A 12 10.57 -7.90 -19.66
N TYR A 13 10.97 -6.67 -19.35
CA TYR A 13 10.09 -5.52 -19.23
C TYR A 13 10.55 -4.39 -20.14
N GLU A 14 9.59 -3.78 -20.84
CA GLU A 14 9.81 -2.57 -21.62
C GLU A 14 9.13 -1.37 -20.98
N ILE A 15 9.76 -0.21 -21.10
CA ILE A 15 9.18 1.04 -20.62
C ILE A 15 8.14 1.51 -21.64
N VAL A 16 6.88 1.58 -21.21
CA VAL A 16 5.78 2.07 -22.06
C VAL A 16 5.48 3.54 -21.81
N GLU A 17 5.56 3.99 -20.55
CA GLU A 17 5.24 5.38 -20.20
C GLU A 17 6.15 5.88 -19.07
N LYS A 18 6.42 7.19 -19.08
CA LYS A 18 7.18 7.89 -18.04
C LYS A 18 6.45 9.17 -17.66
N TRP A 19 6.35 9.40 -16.34
CA TRP A 19 5.77 10.62 -15.78
C TRP A 19 6.67 11.19 -14.69
N PHE A 20 6.75 12.52 -14.63
CA PHE A 20 7.38 13.17 -13.49
C PHE A 20 6.39 13.30 -12.32
N LEU A 21 6.88 13.12 -11.10
CA LEU A 21 6.04 13.25 -9.91
C LEU A 21 5.48 14.68 -9.74
N LYS A 22 6.24 15.70 -10.14
CA LYS A 22 5.81 17.10 -10.09
C LYS A 22 4.55 17.41 -10.93
N ASP A 23 4.32 16.62 -11.97
CA ASP A 23 3.21 16.79 -12.89
C ASP A 23 1.94 16.06 -12.40
N LEU A 24 2.05 15.28 -11.30
CA LEU A 24 0.91 14.64 -10.67
C LEU A 24 0.17 15.68 -9.81
N ASP A 25 -1.12 15.84 -10.07
CA ASP A 25 -1.98 16.80 -9.37
C ASP A 25 -2.86 16.13 -8.32
N MET A 26 -3.33 14.91 -8.60
CA MET A 26 -4.22 14.18 -7.68
C MET A 26 -4.12 12.66 -7.87
N ILE A 27 -4.33 11.94 -6.76
CA ILE A 27 -4.61 10.51 -6.74
C ILE A 27 -6.03 10.33 -6.19
N ASP A 28 -6.90 9.67 -6.95
CA ASP A 28 -8.29 9.41 -6.58
C ASP A 28 -8.52 7.90 -6.37
N GLY A 29 -8.85 7.51 -5.14
CA GLY A 29 -9.10 6.11 -4.77
C GLY A 29 -10.45 5.56 -5.22
N LYS A 30 -11.24 6.36 -5.93
CA LYS A 30 -12.62 6.13 -6.41
C LYS A 30 -13.61 5.90 -5.28
N GLU A 31 -13.69 4.67 -4.80
CA GLU A 31 -14.62 4.24 -3.76
C GLU A 31 -13.80 3.88 -2.52
N ALA A 32 -13.79 4.76 -1.52
CA ALA A 32 -13.06 4.55 -0.27
C ALA A 32 -13.63 3.39 0.56
N ASP A 33 -14.96 3.21 0.50
CA ASP A 33 -15.72 2.25 1.30
C ASP A 33 -15.78 0.85 0.67
N THR A 34 -15.30 0.71 -0.57
CA THR A 34 -15.30 -0.56 -1.31
C THR A 34 -13.89 -1.13 -1.34
N ASP A 35 -13.74 -2.40 -0.96
CA ASP A 35 -12.46 -3.13 -1.09
C ASP A 35 -12.17 -3.45 -2.57
N ASN A 36 -11.54 -2.51 -3.26
CA ASN A 36 -11.20 -2.63 -4.68
C ASN A 36 -9.82 -2.03 -5.01
N PRO A 37 -9.11 -2.57 -6.01
CA PRO A 37 -7.77 -2.13 -6.38
C PRO A 37 -7.73 -0.95 -7.38
N TYR A 38 -8.88 -0.36 -7.75
CA TYR A 38 -8.94 0.68 -8.78
C TYR A 38 -8.68 2.07 -8.21
N PHE A 39 -7.98 2.90 -8.99
CA PHE A 39 -7.69 4.29 -8.66
C PHE A 39 -7.35 5.08 -9.92
N ASP A 40 -7.45 6.40 -9.85
CA ASP A 40 -7.06 7.29 -10.93
C ASP A 40 -5.86 8.16 -10.54
N MET A 41 -4.97 8.38 -11.50
CA MET A 41 -3.89 9.35 -11.40
C MET A 41 -4.15 10.52 -12.35
N HIS A 42 -4.22 11.72 -11.80
CA HIS A 42 -4.52 12.93 -12.53
C HIS A 42 -3.23 13.69 -12.82
N PHE A 43 -2.83 13.68 -14.09
CA PHE A 43 -1.80 14.57 -14.66
C PHE A 43 -2.51 15.53 -15.64
N HIS A 44 -1.84 15.88 -16.74
CA HIS A 44 -2.49 16.52 -17.91
C HIS A 44 -3.70 15.71 -18.45
N LYS A 45 -3.68 14.39 -18.30
CA LYS A 45 -4.83 13.50 -18.54
C LYS A 45 -5.03 12.57 -17.35
N VAL A 46 -6.22 11.98 -17.28
CA VAL A 46 -6.57 10.99 -16.25
C VAL A 46 -6.13 9.60 -16.71
N TYR A 47 -5.40 8.89 -15.85
CA TYR A 47 -5.03 7.50 -16.05
C TYR A 47 -5.79 6.63 -15.06
N ASN A 48 -6.64 5.75 -15.59
CA ASN A 48 -7.35 4.75 -14.82
C ASN A 48 -6.44 3.54 -14.62
N LEU A 49 -6.16 3.19 -13.36
CA LEU A 49 -5.22 2.14 -13.00
C LEU A 49 -5.85 1.12 -12.06
N GLU A 50 -5.32 -0.09 -12.13
CA GLU A 50 -5.64 -1.21 -11.26
C GLU A 50 -4.34 -1.64 -10.57
N ALA A 51 -4.34 -1.60 -9.24
CA ALA A 51 -3.25 -2.15 -8.45
C ALA A 51 -3.35 -3.68 -8.37
N PHE A 52 -2.27 -4.33 -7.95
CA PHE A 52 -2.30 -5.78 -7.71
C PHE A 52 -3.32 -6.20 -6.64
N SER A 53 -3.55 -5.33 -5.66
CA SER A 53 -4.52 -5.52 -4.58
C SER A 53 -4.95 -4.17 -4.00
N CYS A 54 -6.02 -4.14 -3.21
CA CYS A 54 -6.42 -2.95 -2.46
C CYS A 54 -5.30 -2.48 -1.51
N ALA A 55 -4.64 -3.39 -0.80
CA ALA A 55 -3.48 -3.04 0.03
C ALA A 55 -2.32 -2.41 -0.78
N SER A 56 -2.10 -2.89 -2.01
CA SER A 56 -1.12 -2.30 -2.93
C SER A 56 -1.53 -0.90 -3.38
N LYS A 57 -2.83 -0.64 -3.61
CA LYS A 57 -3.39 0.69 -3.91
C LYS A 57 -3.05 1.70 -2.81
N TYR A 58 -3.36 1.37 -1.56
CA TYR A 58 -3.05 2.23 -0.41
C TYR A 58 -1.55 2.43 -0.20
N THR A 59 -0.75 1.38 -0.35
CA THR A 59 0.72 1.47 -0.23
C THR A 59 1.33 2.37 -1.30
N PHE A 60 0.82 2.29 -2.52
CA PHE A 60 1.23 3.16 -3.62
C PHE A 60 0.93 4.63 -3.33
N ALA A 61 -0.29 4.96 -2.91
CA ALA A 61 -0.70 6.33 -2.57
C ALA A 61 0.18 6.93 -1.46
N ARG A 62 0.41 6.17 -0.38
CA ARG A 62 1.29 6.58 0.74
C ARG A 62 2.72 6.83 0.30
N THR A 63 3.25 5.96 -0.54
CA THR A 63 4.62 6.08 -1.06
C THR A 63 4.77 7.35 -1.89
N LEU A 64 3.81 7.64 -2.79
CA LEU A 64 3.83 8.86 -3.58
C LEU A 64 3.70 10.11 -2.71
N ASN A 65 2.84 10.10 -1.69
CA ASN A 65 2.71 11.21 -0.76
C ASN A 65 4.03 11.50 -0.05
N LYS A 66 4.69 10.44 0.45
CA LYS A 66 5.99 10.55 1.14
C LYS A 66 7.10 11.07 0.23
N LEU A 67 7.17 10.59 -1.01
CA LEU A 67 8.12 11.09 -2.01
C LEU A 67 7.85 12.56 -2.35
N ASN A 68 6.58 12.94 -2.51
CA ASN A 68 6.20 14.32 -2.76
C ASN A 68 6.61 15.23 -1.58
N ALA A 69 6.30 14.86 -0.35
CA ALA A 69 6.68 15.60 0.85
C ALA A 69 8.21 15.73 1.00
N MET A 70 8.96 14.68 0.65
CA MET A 70 10.42 14.65 0.75
C MET A 70 11.12 15.53 -0.28
N TYR A 71 10.68 15.47 -1.55
CA TYR A 71 11.43 16.06 -2.66
C TYR A 71 10.80 17.30 -3.27
N LEU A 72 9.48 17.41 -3.28
CA LEU A 72 8.76 18.47 -4.00
C LEU A 72 8.11 19.49 -3.07
N LYS A 73 7.66 19.05 -1.88
CA LYS A 73 6.91 19.87 -0.92
C LYS A 73 5.69 20.58 -1.54
N LYS A 74 5.11 19.98 -2.59
CA LYS A 74 3.87 20.43 -3.24
C LYS A 74 2.69 19.89 -2.44
N ASP A 75 1.57 20.59 -2.49
CA ASP A 75 0.29 20.04 -2.04
C ASP A 75 -0.21 19.00 -3.07
N LEU A 76 -0.06 17.71 -2.75
CA LEU A 76 -0.54 16.60 -3.58
C LEU A 76 -1.88 16.13 -3.03
N LYS A 77 -2.93 16.25 -3.86
CA LYS A 77 -4.28 15.85 -3.44
C LYS A 77 -4.41 14.33 -3.48
N ILE A 78 -4.81 13.75 -2.36
CA ILE A 78 -5.15 12.32 -2.26
C ILE A 78 -6.57 12.28 -1.72
N VAL A 79 -7.49 11.75 -2.52
CA VAL A 79 -8.94 11.80 -2.27
C VAL A 79 -9.57 10.42 -2.44
N ASN A 80 -10.72 10.20 -1.78
CA ASN A 80 -11.45 8.93 -1.84
C ASN A 80 -10.61 7.71 -1.39
N PHE A 81 -9.79 7.93 -0.37
CA PHE A 81 -9.12 6.89 0.40
C PHE A 81 -9.58 7.01 1.85
N ASP A 82 -9.66 5.88 2.55
CA ASP A 82 -9.88 5.89 4.00
C ASP A 82 -8.58 6.36 4.71
N ASP A 83 -8.70 7.47 5.45
CA ASP A 83 -7.62 8.10 6.20
C ASP A 83 -6.96 7.15 7.20
N THR A 84 -7.70 6.15 7.71
CA THR A 84 -7.20 5.13 8.64
C THR A 84 -6.08 4.31 8.04
N TYR A 85 -6.13 4.06 6.73
CA TYR A 85 -5.15 3.25 6.00
C TYR A 85 -4.13 4.11 5.25
N LEU A 86 -4.41 5.39 5.01
CA LEU A 86 -3.44 6.33 4.47
C LEU A 86 -2.40 6.76 5.49
N ASN A 87 -2.77 6.95 6.74
CA ASN A 87 -1.83 7.34 7.78
C ASN A 87 -1.20 6.07 8.38
N GLU A 88 0.11 5.91 8.25
CA GLU A 88 0.78 4.74 8.86
C GLU A 88 0.66 4.80 10.40
N ASP A 89 0.63 6.01 10.95
CA ASP A 89 0.52 6.27 12.39
C ASP A 89 -0.85 5.86 12.98
N SER A 90 -1.93 5.82 12.18
CA SER A 90 -3.23 5.33 12.66
C SER A 90 -3.26 3.81 12.79
N ILE A 91 -2.51 3.08 11.97
CA ILE A 91 -2.34 1.62 12.11
C ILE A 91 -1.50 1.29 13.35
N TRP A 92 -0.66 2.19 13.85
CA TRP A 92 0.05 2.03 15.14
C TRP A 92 -0.63 2.74 16.32
N SER A 93 -1.83 3.30 16.10
CA SER A 93 -2.66 3.80 17.19
C SER A 93 -3.05 2.67 18.15
N SER A 94 -3.32 3.03 19.41
CA SER A 94 -3.25 2.14 20.58
C SER A 94 -3.97 0.78 20.46
N SER A 95 -5.03 0.66 19.68
CA SER A 95 -5.79 -0.59 19.47
C SER A 95 -5.00 -1.68 18.72
N SER A 96 -4.11 -1.31 17.81
CA SER A 96 -3.33 -2.25 17.00
C SER A 96 -2.09 -2.78 17.73
N ARG A 97 -1.53 -1.99 18.66
CA ARG A 97 -0.47 -2.47 19.57
C ARG A 97 -0.98 -3.61 20.46
N ASP A 98 -2.22 -3.52 20.92
CA ASP A 98 -2.87 -4.58 21.68
C ASP A 98 -3.06 -5.85 20.83
N CYS A 99 -3.40 -5.69 19.54
CA CYS A 99 -3.50 -6.81 18.59
C CYS A 99 -2.14 -7.48 18.32
N LEU A 100 -1.06 -6.71 18.19
CA LEU A 100 0.30 -7.26 18.02
C LEU A 100 0.81 -7.98 19.28
N VAL A 101 0.49 -7.45 20.46
CA VAL A 101 0.77 -8.12 21.75
C VAL A 101 -0.02 -9.43 21.82
N LEU A 102 -1.32 -9.41 21.48
CA LEU A 102 -2.16 -10.60 21.44
C LEU A 102 -1.59 -11.64 20.48
N MET A 103 -1.22 -11.24 19.26
CA MET A 103 -0.58 -12.13 18.28
C MET A 103 0.72 -12.74 18.83
N ARG A 104 1.60 -11.95 19.44
CA ARG A 104 2.83 -12.46 20.08
C ARG A 104 2.52 -13.46 21.20
N VAL A 105 1.53 -13.18 22.04
CA VAL A 105 1.09 -14.08 23.12
C VAL A 105 0.54 -15.38 22.53
N CYS A 106 -0.30 -15.31 21.49
CA CYS A 106 -0.81 -16.48 20.80
C CYS A 106 0.31 -17.33 20.19
N PHE A 107 1.26 -16.72 19.49
CA PHE A 107 2.42 -17.44 18.94
C PHE A 107 3.25 -18.11 20.04
N TYR A 108 3.47 -17.42 21.15
CA TYR A 108 4.21 -17.98 22.27
C TYR A 108 3.47 -19.14 22.93
N ALA A 109 2.15 -19.01 23.15
CA ALA A 109 1.32 -20.08 23.67
C ALA A 109 1.28 -21.30 22.74
N SER A 110 1.15 -21.08 21.42
CA SER A 110 1.23 -22.16 20.43
C SER A 110 2.58 -22.87 20.46
N ASN A 111 3.68 -22.14 20.57
CA ASN A 111 5.02 -22.74 20.70
C ASN A 111 5.17 -23.57 21.98
N LEU A 112 4.67 -23.07 23.12
CA LEU A 112 4.67 -23.82 24.37
C LEU A 112 3.81 -25.09 24.29
N LEU A 113 2.64 -24.99 23.65
CA LEU A 113 1.77 -26.14 23.42
C LEU A 113 2.49 -27.21 22.57
N CYS A 114 3.13 -26.80 21.48
CA CYS A 114 3.92 -27.69 20.64
C CYS A 114 5.05 -28.37 21.42
N LEU A 115 5.75 -27.64 22.30
CA LEU A 115 6.81 -28.20 23.14
C LEU A 115 6.27 -29.19 24.19
N SER A 116 5.07 -28.94 24.74
CA SER A 116 4.43 -29.83 25.72
C SER A 116 3.90 -31.14 25.12
N LEU A 117 3.66 -31.16 23.81
CA LEU A 117 3.16 -32.30 23.06
C LEU A 117 4.27 -33.13 22.41
N CYS A 118 5.54 -32.70 22.52
CA CYS A 118 6.68 -33.49 22.10
C CYS A 118 6.89 -34.66 23.09
N PRO A 119 6.89 -35.93 22.63
CA PRO A 119 7.24 -37.04 23.50
C PRO A 119 8.70 -36.90 23.94
N LEU A 120 8.94 -36.97 25.25
CA LEU A 120 10.27 -37.10 25.82
C LEU A 120 10.83 -38.46 25.38
N SER A 121 11.71 -38.41 24.37
CA SER A 121 12.56 -39.52 23.98
C SER A 121 13.69 -39.72 24.97
#